data_AF-A0AAJ2H2W3-F1
#
_entry.id   AF-A0AAJ2H2W3-F1
#
_cell.length_a   1.000
_cell.length_b   1.000
_cell.length_c   1.000
_cell.angle_alpha   90.00
_cell.angle_beta   90.00
_cell.angle_gamma   90.00
#
_symmetry.space_group_name_H-M   'P 1'
#
loop_
_entity.id
_entity.type
_entity.pdbx_description
1 polymer ?
#
loop_
_entity_poly.entity_id
_entity_poly.type
_entity_poly.pdbx_seq_one_letter_code
_entity_poly.pdbx_strand_id
1 'polypeptide(L)'
;GRSSYLGVEECNDYSIGIELEGTDDMPFTEAQYQALLQSIISIQQAYPATRQHLAGHSDIAPGRKTDPGIHLEWQRIRHSLAEFYVQQA
;
A
#
# COMPACT_ATOMS: atom_id res chain seq x y z
N GLY A 1 3.78 5.22 -17.44
CA GLY A 1 4.71 6.33 -17.16
C GLY A 1 5.70 5.85 -16.12
N ARG A 2 6.96 6.31 -16.18
CA ARG A 2 8.04 5.79 -15.33
C ARG A 2 7.78 6.06 -13.85
N SER A 3 8.19 5.14 -12.99
CA SER A 3 8.14 5.22 -11.53
C SER A 3 9.47 4.75 -10.95
N SER A 4 9.79 5.16 -9.72
CA SER A 4 10.98 4.70 -9.00
C SER A 4 10.73 4.56 -7.51
N TYR A 5 11.23 3.49 -6.91
CA TYR A 5 11.17 3.26 -5.46
C TYR A 5 12.56 2.94 -4.94
N LEU A 6 13.03 3.71 -3.95
CA LEU A 6 14.38 3.60 -3.37
C LEU A 6 15.51 3.63 -4.42
N GLY A 7 15.32 4.40 -5.51
CA GLY A 7 16.31 4.57 -6.58
C GLY A 7 16.28 3.47 -7.66
N VAL A 8 15.40 2.47 -7.55
CA VAL A 8 15.19 1.47 -8.60
C VAL A 8 14.08 1.96 -9.52
N GLU A 9 14.33 2.03 -10.83
CA GLU A 9 13.34 2.45 -11.83
C GLU A 9 12.39 1.30 -12.22
N GLU A 10 11.27 1.64 -12.85
CA GLU A 10 10.29 0.71 -13.44
C GLU A 10 9.62 -0.20 -12.39
N CYS A 11 8.94 0.40 -11.41
CA CYS A 11 8.29 -0.34 -10.33
C CYS A 11 7.32 -1.44 -10.80
N ASN A 12 6.78 -1.35 -12.02
CA ASN A 12 5.92 -2.38 -12.59
C ASN A 12 6.59 -3.75 -12.71
N ASP A 13 7.92 -3.80 -12.80
CA ASP A 13 8.67 -5.04 -12.97
C ASP A 13 8.82 -5.83 -11.67
N TYR A 14 8.66 -5.18 -10.50
CA TYR A 14 8.96 -5.78 -9.20
C TYR A 14 7.96 -5.45 -8.08
N SER A 15 6.82 -4.82 -8.41
CA SER A 15 5.77 -4.49 -7.44
C SER A 15 4.45 -5.19 -7.75
N ILE A 16 3.58 -5.22 -6.74
CA ILE A 16 2.18 -5.63 -6.88
C ILE A 16 1.34 -4.39 -6.65
N GLY A 17 0.52 -4.02 -7.65
CA GLY A 17 -0.43 -2.92 -7.54
C GLY A 17 -1.72 -3.36 -6.86
N ILE A 18 -2.21 -2.55 -5.92
CA ILE A 18 -3.54 -2.69 -5.32
C ILE A 18 -4.30 -1.39 -5.58
N GLU A 19 -5.47 -1.48 -6.18
CA GLU A 19 -6.35 -0.34 -6.42
C GLU A 19 -7.54 -0.38 -5.47
N LEU A 20 -7.83 0.74 -4.81
CA LEU A 20 -9.06 0.94 -4.06
C LEU A 20 -9.99 1.83 -4.86
N GLU A 21 -11.20 1.36 -5.14
CA GLU A 21 -12.22 2.17 -5.82
C GLU A 21 -12.61 3.38 -4.96
N GLY A 22 -12.62 4.56 -5.55
CA GLY A 22 -12.96 5.78 -4.82
C GLY A 22 -12.71 7.03 -5.63
N THR A 23 -12.76 8.16 -4.94
CA THR A 23 -12.46 9.48 -5.49
C THR A 23 -11.45 10.18 -4.61
N ASP A 24 -10.71 11.13 -5.16
CA ASP A 24 -9.68 11.89 -4.44
C ASP A 24 -10.22 12.69 -3.23
N ASP A 25 -11.55 12.87 -3.14
CA ASP A 25 -12.21 13.76 -2.17
C ASP A 25 -12.97 13.04 -1.05
N MET A 26 -12.95 11.69 -1.02
CA MET A 26 -13.74 10.90 -0.06
C MET A 26 -12.87 9.92 0.74
N PRO A 27 -13.11 9.79 2.06
CA PRO A 27 -12.51 8.73 2.87
C PRO A 27 -12.86 7.33 2.36
N PHE A 28 -11.90 6.39 2.48
CA PHE A 28 -12.13 4.98 2.23
C PHE A 28 -13.02 4.36 3.31
N THR A 29 -13.85 3.40 2.91
CA THR A 29 -14.76 2.70 3.82
C THR A 29 -14.02 1.69 4.70
N GLU A 30 -14.62 1.36 5.84
CA GLU A 30 -14.16 0.28 6.70
C GLU A 30 -13.97 -1.04 5.94
N ALA A 31 -14.91 -1.38 5.05
CA ALA A 31 -14.85 -2.60 4.25
C ALA A 31 -13.61 -2.61 3.33
N GLN A 32 -13.25 -1.47 2.75
CA GLN A 32 -12.04 -1.33 1.93
C GLN A 32 -10.77 -1.48 2.75
N TYR A 33 -10.71 -0.89 3.95
CA TYR A 33 -9.56 -1.09 4.85
C TYR A 33 -9.39 -2.56 5.22
N GLN A 34 -10.47 -3.27 5.54
CA GLN A 34 -10.41 -4.70 5.87
C GLN A 34 -9.92 -5.52 4.67
N ALA A 35 -10.47 -5.29 3.48
CA ALA A 35 -10.05 -5.98 2.26
C ALA A 35 -8.59 -5.67 1.89
N LEU A 36 -8.15 -4.42 2.03
CA LEU A 36 -6.78 -4.00 1.81
C LEU A 36 -5.83 -4.71 2.77
N LEU A 37 -6.15 -4.72 4.07
CA LEU A 37 -5.33 -5.37 5.09
C LEU A 37 -5.18 -6.87 4.83
N GLN A 38 -6.28 -7.56 4.52
CA GLN A 38 -6.24 -8.98 4.16
C GLN A 38 -5.36 -9.22 2.93
N SER A 39 -5.48 -8.39 1.90
CA SER A 39 -4.67 -8.49 0.69
C SER A 39 -3.18 -8.29 0.97
N ILE A 40 -2.83 -7.25 1.74
CA ILE A 40 -1.43 -6.97 2.14
C ILE A 40 -0.87 -8.15 2.94
N ILE A 41 -1.62 -8.68 3.91
CA ILE A 41 -1.19 -9.82 4.73
C ILE A 41 -0.92 -11.05 3.85
N SER A 42 -1.85 -11.40 2.95
CA SER A 42 -1.66 -12.54 2.05
C SER A 42 -0.44 -12.38 1.15
N ILE A 43 -0.21 -11.18 0.61
CA ILE A 43 0.98 -10.86 -0.19
C ILE A 43 2.25 -10.99 0.65
N GLN A 44 2.27 -10.44 1.87
CA GLN A 44 3.45 -10.51 2.75
C GLN A 44 3.75 -11.93 3.26
N GLN A 45 2.73 -12.78 3.36
CA GLN A 45 2.92 -14.20 3.67
C GLN A 45 3.51 -14.95 2.47
N ALA A 46 3.03 -14.69 1.25
CA ALA A 46 3.54 -15.31 0.02
C ALA A 46 4.94 -14.78 -0.39
N TYR A 47 5.19 -13.49 -0.14
CA TYR A 47 6.42 -12.78 -0.51
C TYR A 47 6.99 -12.03 0.70
N PRO A 48 7.66 -12.70 1.66
CA PRO A 48 8.13 -12.08 2.91
C PRO A 48 9.04 -10.86 2.73
N ALA A 49 9.76 -10.76 1.62
CA ALA A 49 10.59 -9.60 1.29
C ALA A 49 9.78 -8.29 1.22
N THR A 50 8.47 -8.34 0.99
CA THR A 50 7.58 -7.16 0.89
C THR A 50 7.20 -6.55 2.23
N ARG A 51 7.51 -7.17 3.37
CA ARG A 51 7.06 -6.72 4.71
C ARG A 51 7.45 -5.29 5.06
N GLN A 52 8.58 -4.81 4.53
CA GLN A 52 9.08 -3.45 4.74
C GLN A 52 8.79 -2.51 3.57
N HIS A 53 8.08 -2.99 2.54
CA HIS A 53 7.88 -2.29 1.28
C HIS A 53 6.38 -2.08 1.03
N LEU A 54 5.92 -0.89 1.40
CA LEU A 54 4.58 -0.41 1.13
C LEU A 54 4.66 1.09 0.81
N ALA A 55 4.21 1.46 -0.38
CA ALA A 55 4.30 2.80 -0.92
C ALA A 55 3.02 3.15 -1.69
N GLY A 56 2.65 4.42 -1.69
CA GLY A 56 1.64 4.97 -2.58
C GLY A 56 2.18 5.22 -3.98
N HIS A 57 1.29 5.40 -4.95
CA HIS A 57 1.70 5.74 -6.30
C HIS A 57 2.36 7.14 -6.37
N SER A 58 1.88 8.06 -5.54
CA SER A 58 2.46 9.39 -5.34
C SER A 58 3.89 9.35 -4.81
N ASP A 59 4.25 8.35 -4.00
CA ASP A 59 5.60 8.17 -3.46
C ASP A 59 6.58 7.76 -4.57
N ILE A 60 6.14 6.91 -5.51
CA ILE A 60 6.99 6.35 -6.58
C ILE A 60 6.96 7.16 -7.87
N ALA A 61 6.03 8.12 -8.00
CA ALA A 61 5.87 8.96 -9.18
C ALA A 61 5.48 10.40 -8.80
N PRO A 62 6.32 11.09 -8.00
CA PRO A 62 6.01 12.43 -7.51
C PRO A 62 5.79 13.43 -8.65
N GLY A 63 4.80 14.30 -8.49
CA GLY A 63 4.40 15.30 -9.50
C GLY A 63 3.61 14.75 -10.69
N ARG A 64 3.52 13.43 -10.86
CA ARG A 64 2.70 12.77 -11.89
C ARG A 64 1.44 12.14 -11.32
N LYS A 65 1.51 11.65 -10.08
CA LYS A 65 0.45 10.87 -9.42
C LYS A 65 0.17 11.42 -8.03
N THR A 66 -1.10 11.39 -7.66
CA THR A 66 -1.63 11.90 -6.39
C THR A 66 -2.22 10.77 -5.54
N ASP A 67 -2.63 9.66 -6.18
CA ASP A 67 -3.12 8.46 -5.52
C ASP A 67 -2.05 7.80 -4.63
N PRO A 68 -2.42 7.22 -3.46
CA PRO A 68 -3.78 7.00 -2.96
C PRO A 68 -4.43 8.22 -2.26
N GLY A 69 -3.80 9.39 -2.33
CA GLY A 69 -4.36 10.63 -1.80
C GLY A 69 -4.26 10.77 -0.28
N ILE A 70 -4.73 11.91 0.23
CA ILE A 70 -4.67 12.27 1.66
C ILE A 70 -5.60 11.43 2.54
N HIS A 71 -6.58 10.77 1.93
CA HIS A 71 -7.61 10.01 2.63
C HIS A 71 -7.20 8.59 2.99
N LEU A 72 -6.08 8.08 2.45
CA LEU A 72 -5.53 6.80 2.87
C LEU A 72 -4.76 6.96 4.19
N GLU A 73 -5.29 6.36 5.25
CA GLU A 73 -4.72 6.42 6.59
C GLU A 73 -3.57 5.41 6.75
N TRP A 74 -2.37 5.78 6.28
CA TRP A 74 -1.18 4.93 6.39
C TRP A 74 -0.88 4.46 7.82
N GLN A 75 -1.08 5.33 8.81
CA GLN A 75 -0.83 4.98 10.21
C GLN A 75 -1.76 3.84 10.67
N ARG A 76 -3.03 3.88 10.28
CA ARG A 76 -4.01 2.85 10.57
C ARG A 76 -3.58 1.51 9.99
N ILE A 77 -3.18 1.50 8.72
CA ILE A 77 -2.69 0.29 8.04
C ILE A 77 -1.47 -0.29 8.77
N ARG A 78 -0.46 0.56 9.06
CA ARG A 78 0.78 0.13 9.74
C ARG A 78 0.51 -0.40 11.15
N HIS A 79 -0.42 0.22 11.88
CA HIS A 79 -0.81 -0.24 13.21
C HIS A 79 -1.46 -1.63 13.16
N SER A 80 -2.46 -1.83 12.31
CA SER A 80 -3.13 -3.13 12.18
C SER A 80 -2.17 -4.24 11.72
N LEU A 81 -1.22 -3.94 10.82
CA LEU A 81 -0.18 -4.90 10.43
C LEU A 81 0.74 -5.26 11.61
N ALA A 82 1.16 -4.26 12.40
CA ALA A 82 1.99 -4.51 13.57
C ALA A 82 1.26 -5.40 14.60
N GLU A 83 -0.01 -5.11 14.89
CA GLU A 83 -0.84 -5.94 15.77
C GLU A 83 -0.95 -7.38 15.27
N PHE A 84 -1.22 -7.56 13.98
CA PHE A 84 -1.31 -8.89 13.36
C PHE A 84 -0.03 -9.70 13.55
N TYR A 85 1.15 -9.11 13.32
CA TYR A 85 2.42 -9.83 13.47
C TYR A 85 2.84 -10.04 14.93
N VAL A 86 2.47 -9.14 15.84
CA VAL A 86 2.70 -9.33 17.28
C VAL A 86 1.87 -10.51 17.81
N GLN A 87 0.64 -10.68 17.34
CA GLN A 87 -0.24 -11.79 17.77
C GLN A 87 0.18 -13.17 17.22
N GLN A 88 1.09 -13.21 16.25
CA GLN A 88 1.60 -14.45 15.67
C GLN A 88 3.02 -14.82 16.15
N ALA A 89 3.62 -14.00 17.01
CA ALA A 89 4.91 -14.27 17.65
C ALA A 89 4.72 -15.04 18.96
#